data_AF-A0A9E6ZX29-F1
#
_entry.id   AF-A0A9E6ZX29-F1
#
_cell.length_a   1.000
_cell.length_b   1.000
_cell.length_c   1.000
_cell.angle_alpha   90.00
_cell.angle_beta   90.00
_cell.angle_gamma   90.00
#
_symmetry.space_group_name_H-M   'P 1'
#
loop_
_entity.id
_entity.type
_entity.pdbx_description
1 polymer ?
#
loop_
_entity_poly.entity_id
_entity_poly.type
_entity_poly.pdbx_seq_one_letter_code
_entity_poly.pdbx_strand_id
1 'polypeptide(L)'
;MQKILFIKVNPVDTANLRLEKEENSIRNALEKSVKRAEFELVSRGAVTTEDLLQYLVTIKPNILHISGHGDEQNNLFFEDHEGFKEEIPISKFSLLLDNFMDHIHCVFFNACHSLSKIDNLSNQLPYIIGMRKEIADDIAINFSQAFYTAYFNGKNIHESFTIALNIISLKNFNDELIPRLLENTNHGETELTRKQNFLEQKLVSDEEVEMAKNQKKRKMKFYYRLAAGTFILAAIFATALFFLNQNMLVTLLGGVFPGILGSLPFVEIKKGKNSLDLINLFDLKRKRLMKAISYLTKEEVDKLNEEFYNILTMTS
;
A
#
# COMPACT_ATOMS: atom_id res chain seq x y z
N MET A 1 30.55 -0.79 -11.85
CA MET A 1 30.02 0.47 -12.41
C MET A 1 28.66 0.17 -13.00
N GLN A 2 27.61 0.82 -12.51
CA GLN A 2 26.24 0.64 -12.97
C GLN A 2 25.94 1.56 -14.15
N LYS A 3 25.31 1.03 -15.18
CA LYS A 3 25.01 1.77 -16.40
C LYS A 3 23.53 2.11 -16.47
N ILE A 4 23.23 3.36 -16.78
CA ILE A 4 21.87 3.84 -17.06
C ILE A 4 21.84 4.22 -18.53
N LEU A 5 20.99 3.54 -19.28
CA LEU A 5 20.71 3.90 -20.66
C LEU A 5 19.46 4.79 -20.70
N PHE A 6 19.65 6.05 -21.04
CA PHE A 6 18.59 7.03 -21.25
C PHE A 6 18.27 7.11 -22.75
N ILE A 7 17.05 6.73 -23.11
CA ILE A 7 16.55 6.69 -24.48
C ILE A 7 15.54 7.82 -24.66
N LYS A 8 15.82 8.68 -25.64
CA LYS A 8 14.95 9.78 -26.06
C LYS A 8 14.16 9.35 -27.29
N VAL A 9 12.84 9.39 -27.18
CA VAL A 9 11.94 8.99 -28.26
C VAL A 9 10.94 10.10 -28.53
N ASN A 10 11.00 10.70 -29.71
CA ASN A 10 10.16 11.84 -30.07
C ASN A 10 9.93 11.87 -31.59
N PRO A 11 9.07 10.96 -32.10
CA PRO A 11 8.81 10.86 -33.53
C PRO A 11 8.31 12.18 -34.13
N VAL A 12 8.62 12.43 -35.40
CA VAL A 12 8.44 13.74 -36.04
C VAL A 12 6.98 14.19 -36.13
N ASP A 13 6.03 13.26 -36.08
CA ASP A 13 4.59 13.50 -36.12
C ASP A 13 3.94 13.60 -34.73
N THR A 14 4.76 13.72 -33.67
CA THR A 14 4.30 13.88 -32.28
C THR A 14 4.59 15.27 -31.71
N ALA A 15 3.97 15.61 -30.58
CA ALA A 15 4.22 16.88 -29.90
C ALA A 15 5.65 16.94 -29.34
N ASN A 16 6.33 18.07 -29.47
CA ASN A 16 7.72 18.15 -29.04
C ASN A 16 7.86 18.09 -27.50
N LEU A 17 8.56 17.08 -26.99
CA LEU A 17 8.89 16.95 -25.56
C LEU A 17 10.23 17.60 -25.23
N ARG A 18 10.41 18.03 -23.97
CA ARG A 18 11.68 18.63 -23.50
C ARG A 18 12.65 17.55 -23.00
N LEU A 19 12.92 16.54 -23.84
CA LEU A 19 13.72 15.37 -23.49
C LEU A 19 15.16 15.72 -23.09
N GLU A 20 15.75 16.75 -23.71
CA GLU A 20 17.08 17.25 -23.33
C GLU A 20 17.07 17.87 -21.94
N LYS A 21 15.97 18.52 -21.55
CA LYS A 21 15.84 19.11 -20.22
C LYS A 21 15.81 18.01 -19.17
N GLU A 22 15.10 16.91 -19.45
CA GLU A 22 15.12 15.73 -18.59
C GLU A 22 16.52 15.13 -18.48
N GLU A 23 17.17 14.84 -19.61
CA GLU A 23 18.53 14.27 -19.63
C GLU A 23 19.51 15.12 -18.80
N ASN A 24 19.49 16.44 -19.02
CA ASN A 24 20.34 17.38 -18.32
C ASN A 24 20.04 17.41 -16.80
N SER A 25 18.77 17.27 -16.40
CA SER A 25 18.40 17.20 -14.98
C SER A 25 19.01 15.96 -14.30
N ILE A 26 19.02 14.81 -14.98
CA ILE A 26 19.58 13.56 -14.48
C ILE A 26 21.11 13.63 -14.45
N ARG A 27 21.73 14.18 -15.50
CA ARG A 27 23.19 14.40 -15.56
C ARG A 27 23.65 15.33 -14.43
N ASN A 28 22.94 16.41 -14.19
CA ASN A 28 23.21 17.31 -13.06
C ASN A 28 23.06 16.62 -11.70
N ALA A 29 22.07 15.73 -11.55
CA ALA A 29 21.90 14.93 -10.33
C ALA A 29 23.10 13.98 -10.12
N LEU A 30 23.59 13.35 -11.20
CA LEU A 30 24.76 12.49 -11.17
C LEU A 30 26.02 13.27 -10.75
N GLU A 31 26.29 14.41 -11.39
CA GLU A 31 27.49 15.23 -11.12
C GLU A 31 27.59 15.70 -9.66
N LYS A 32 26.44 16.00 -9.05
CA LYS A 32 26.32 16.45 -7.65
C LYS A 32 26.28 15.31 -6.64
N SER A 33 26.18 14.05 -7.10
CA SER A 33 26.05 12.90 -6.21
C SER A 33 27.37 12.48 -5.57
N VAL A 34 27.28 11.95 -4.35
CA VAL A 34 28.44 11.45 -3.61
C VAL A 34 29.04 10.21 -4.30
N LYS A 35 28.20 9.36 -4.89
CA LYS A 35 28.61 8.10 -5.50
C LYS A 35 28.73 8.17 -7.02
N ARG A 36 28.93 9.34 -7.60
CA ARG A 36 28.98 9.53 -9.06
C ARG A 36 29.90 8.57 -9.82
N ALA A 37 31.02 8.16 -9.20
CA ALA A 37 31.99 7.24 -9.79
C ALA A 37 31.47 5.79 -9.92
N GLU A 38 30.37 5.45 -9.25
CA GLU A 38 29.73 4.14 -9.35
C GLU A 38 28.82 4.03 -10.59
N PHE A 39 28.49 5.15 -11.24
CA PHE A 39 27.47 5.21 -12.28
C PHE A 39 28.00 5.77 -13.60
N GLU A 40 27.42 5.31 -14.70
CA GLU A 40 27.61 5.83 -16.04
C GLU A 40 26.24 6.10 -16.67
N LEU A 41 25.96 7.36 -17.05
CA LEU A 41 24.75 7.75 -17.78
C LEU A 41 25.06 7.83 -19.27
N VAL A 42 24.49 6.91 -20.05
CA VAL A 42 24.62 6.87 -21.50
C VAL A 42 23.30 7.32 -22.12
N SER A 43 23.32 8.40 -22.88
CA SER A 43 22.13 8.92 -23.59
C SER A 43 22.19 8.56 -25.08
N ARG A 44 21.06 8.15 -25.65
CA ARG A 44 20.84 7.93 -27.08
C ARG A 44 19.47 8.48 -27.49
N GLY A 45 19.32 8.90 -28.74
CA GLY A 45 18.06 9.43 -29.25
C GLY A 45 17.65 8.81 -30.58
N ALA A 46 16.45 9.18 -31.02
CA ALA A 46 15.83 8.85 -32.31
C ALA A 46 16.03 7.38 -32.70
N VAL A 47 15.46 6.48 -31.89
CA VAL A 47 15.74 5.05 -32.02
C VAL A 47 14.52 4.24 -32.40
N THR A 48 14.72 3.51 -33.49
CA THR A 48 13.90 2.38 -33.89
C THR A 48 14.09 1.21 -32.91
N THR A 49 13.29 0.16 -33.07
CA THR A 49 13.45 -1.06 -32.26
C THR A 49 14.79 -1.75 -32.48
N GLU A 50 15.34 -1.67 -33.70
CA GLU A 50 16.64 -2.24 -34.06
C GLU A 50 17.79 -1.54 -33.35
N ASP A 51 17.75 -0.20 -33.31
CA ASP A 51 18.77 0.59 -32.60
C ASP A 51 18.73 0.31 -31.09
N LEU A 52 17.53 0.23 -30.53
CA LEU A 52 17.37 -0.13 -29.13
C LEU A 52 17.98 -1.51 -28.84
N LEU A 53 17.66 -2.52 -29.65
CA LEU A 53 18.24 -3.86 -29.50
C LEU A 53 19.77 -3.81 -29.51
N GLN A 54 20.35 -3.08 -30.47
CA GLN A 54 21.80 -2.90 -30.57
C GLN A 54 22.38 -2.26 -29.30
N TYR A 55 21.71 -1.27 -28.73
CA TYR A 55 22.14 -0.62 -27.49
C TYR A 55 22.02 -1.53 -26.27
N LEU A 56 20.96 -2.31 -26.16
CA LEU A 56 20.78 -3.27 -25.07
C LEU A 56 21.92 -4.30 -25.06
N VAL A 57 22.27 -4.85 -26.22
CA VAL A 57 23.35 -5.83 -26.37
C VAL A 57 24.74 -5.23 -26.09
N THR A 58 25.01 -4.01 -26.58
CA THR A 58 26.36 -3.41 -26.52
C THR A 58 26.64 -2.67 -25.23
N ILE A 59 25.67 -1.93 -24.70
CA ILE A 59 25.84 -1.10 -23.50
C ILE A 59 25.68 -1.96 -22.25
N LYS A 60 24.77 -2.94 -22.28
CA LYS A 60 24.35 -3.77 -21.14
C LYS A 60 23.94 -2.92 -19.93
N PRO A 61 22.87 -2.11 -20.04
CA PRO A 61 22.45 -1.23 -18.96
C PRO A 61 21.85 -1.99 -17.77
N ASN A 62 22.00 -1.43 -16.58
CA ASN A 62 21.31 -1.87 -15.37
C ASN A 62 19.92 -1.25 -15.23
N ILE A 63 19.79 0.01 -15.66
CA ILE A 63 18.51 0.71 -15.74
C ILE A 63 18.32 1.17 -17.18
N LEU A 64 17.17 0.81 -17.75
CA LEU A 64 16.70 1.36 -19.01
C LEU A 64 15.66 2.44 -18.70
N HIS A 65 15.98 3.69 -19.03
CA HIS A 65 15.06 4.81 -18.94
C HIS A 65 14.62 5.22 -20.33
N ILE A 66 13.32 5.19 -20.60
CA ILE A 66 12.73 5.61 -21.87
C ILE A 66 11.86 6.83 -21.57
N SER A 67 12.20 7.95 -22.20
CA SER A 67 11.43 9.18 -22.13
C SER A 67 10.88 9.50 -23.52
N GLY A 68 9.56 9.71 -23.58
CA GLY A 68 8.85 9.87 -24.83
C GLY A 68 7.33 9.85 -24.65
N HIS A 69 6.63 9.59 -25.75
CA HIS A 69 5.17 9.55 -25.77
C HIS A 69 4.60 8.16 -25.51
N GLY A 70 3.37 8.15 -25.03
CA GLY A 70 2.55 6.95 -24.92
C GLY A 70 1.06 7.30 -24.92
N ASP A 71 0.22 6.27 -24.98
CA ASP A 71 -1.24 6.42 -25.12
C ASP A 71 -2.04 5.62 -24.08
N GLU A 72 -3.35 5.84 -24.08
CA GLU A 72 -4.29 5.13 -23.19
C GLU A 72 -4.41 3.63 -23.48
N GLN A 73 -3.82 3.15 -24.59
CA GLN A 73 -3.72 1.75 -24.97
C GLN A 73 -2.42 1.11 -24.44
N ASN A 74 -1.62 1.84 -23.65
CA ASN A 74 -0.33 1.40 -23.12
C ASN A 74 0.69 1.10 -24.22
N ASN A 75 0.68 1.87 -25.30
CA ASN A 75 1.74 1.87 -26.29
C ASN A 75 2.81 2.90 -25.93
N LEU A 76 4.05 2.59 -26.30
CA LEU A 76 5.14 3.54 -26.41
C LEU A 76 5.31 3.89 -27.88
N PHE A 77 5.56 5.16 -28.17
CA PHE A 77 5.80 5.59 -29.55
C PHE A 77 7.30 5.59 -29.82
N PHE A 78 7.76 4.65 -30.64
CA PHE A 78 9.10 4.57 -31.20
C PHE A 78 9.16 5.22 -32.58
N GLU A 79 10.34 5.32 -33.17
CA GLU A 79 10.51 5.82 -34.53
C GLU A 79 10.61 4.64 -35.51
N ASP A 80 9.99 4.77 -36.67
CA ASP A 80 10.29 3.94 -37.82
C ASP A 80 11.55 4.47 -38.56
N HIS A 81 11.92 3.81 -39.65
CA HIS A 81 13.08 4.23 -40.45
C HIS A 81 12.93 5.61 -41.14
N GLU A 82 11.72 6.15 -41.18
CA GLU A 82 11.40 7.48 -41.73
C GLU A 82 11.26 8.54 -40.60
N GLY A 83 11.40 8.15 -39.33
CA GLY A 83 11.29 9.02 -38.16
C GLY A 83 9.85 9.25 -37.69
N PHE A 84 8.86 8.59 -38.30
CA PHE A 84 7.45 8.65 -37.89
C PHE A 84 7.17 7.69 -36.74
N LYS A 85 6.05 7.92 -36.04
CA LYS A 85 5.70 7.08 -34.90
C LYS A 85 5.41 5.63 -35.33
N GLU A 86 6.05 4.71 -34.62
CA GLU A 86 5.71 3.30 -34.55
C GLU A 86 5.15 2.99 -33.16
N GLU A 87 3.92 2.50 -33.07
CA GLU A 87 3.26 2.23 -31.80
C GLU A 87 3.60 0.82 -31.31
N ILE A 88 4.28 0.75 -30.16
CA ILE A 88 4.74 -0.52 -29.58
C ILE A 88 4.02 -0.77 -28.26
N PRO A 89 3.18 -1.82 -28.18
CA PRO A 89 2.55 -2.20 -26.92
C PRO A 89 3.60 -2.54 -25.86
N ILE A 90 3.46 -1.96 -24.66
CA ILE A 90 4.37 -2.21 -23.53
C ILE A 90 4.44 -3.70 -23.16
N SER A 91 3.36 -4.45 -23.37
CA SER A 91 3.34 -5.91 -23.19
C SER A 91 4.32 -6.64 -24.13
N LYS A 92 4.36 -6.26 -25.42
CA LYS A 92 5.32 -6.80 -26.39
C LYS A 92 6.74 -6.35 -26.07
N PHE A 93 6.90 -5.08 -25.70
CA PHE A 93 8.18 -4.52 -25.31
C PHE A 93 8.78 -5.25 -24.09
N SER A 94 7.95 -5.61 -23.13
CA SER A 94 8.40 -6.33 -21.92
C SER A 94 8.90 -7.75 -22.24
N LEU A 95 8.27 -8.44 -23.21
CA LEU A 95 8.77 -9.74 -23.68
C LEU A 95 10.16 -9.64 -24.33
N LEU A 96 10.47 -8.52 -24.99
CA LEU A 96 11.83 -8.28 -25.49
C LEU A 96 12.81 -8.15 -24.32
N LEU A 97 12.44 -7.38 -23.29
CA LEU A 97 13.27 -7.10 -22.12
C LEU A 97 13.57 -8.33 -21.26
N ASP A 98 12.70 -9.34 -21.26
CA ASP A 98 12.93 -10.62 -20.57
C ASP A 98 14.24 -11.30 -21.02
N ASN A 99 14.73 -11.01 -22.23
CA ASN A 99 15.98 -11.55 -22.76
C ASN A 99 17.25 -10.85 -22.22
N PHE A 100 17.10 -9.75 -21.47
CA PHE A 100 18.19 -8.89 -21.01
C PHE A 100 18.26 -8.77 -19.49
N MET A 101 17.59 -9.67 -18.78
CA MET A 101 17.51 -9.67 -17.32
C MET A 101 18.82 -10.01 -16.61
N ASP A 102 19.82 -10.54 -17.32
CA ASP A 102 21.16 -10.75 -16.78
C ASP A 102 21.82 -9.43 -16.37
N HIS A 103 21.42 -8.31 -17.00
CA HIS A 103 21.92 -6.99 -16.67
C HIS A 103 20.84 -5.96 -16.35
N ILE A 104 19.64 -5.98 -16.94
CA ILE A 104 18.56 -5.03 -16.63
C ILE A 104 17.82 -5.43 -15.36
N HIS A 105 17.79 -4.53 -14.39
CA HIS A 105 17.10 -4.73 -13.11
C HIS A 105 15.95 -3.75 -12.92
N CYS A 106 15.91 -2.65 -13.70
CA CYS A 106 14.85 -1.65 -13.64
C CYS A 106 14.56 -1.10 -15.03
N VAL A 107 13.28 -0.95 -15.35
CA VAL A 107 12.83 -0.21 -16.54
C VAL A 107 11.98 0.97 -16.08
N PHE A 108 12.27 2.15 -16.62
CA PHE A 108 11.59 3.39 -16.29
C PHE A 108 10.98 3.96 -17.57
N PHE A 109 9.66 3.83 -17.70
CA PHE A 109 8.87 4.44 -18.75
C PHE A 109 8.39 5.82 -18.32
N ASN A 110 9.16 6.87 -18.62
CA ASN A 110 8.68 8.23 -18.47
C ASN A 110 7.85 8.65 -19.70
N ALA A 111 6.70 7.99 -19.85
CA ALA A 111 5.74 8.21 -20.92
C ALA A 111 4.32 8.16 -20.36
N CYS A 112 3.45 9.05 -20.85
CA CYS A 112 2.05 9.14 -20.42
C CYS A 112 1.35 7.78 -20.56
N HIS A 113 0.50 7.45 -19.58
CA HIS A 113 -0.31 6.22 -19.56
C HIS A 113 0.47 4.89 -19.65
N SER A 114 1.80 4.88 -19.54
CA SER A 114 2.62 3.67 -19.64
C SER A 114 2.27 2.55 -18.65
N LEU A 115 1.57 2.83 -17.54
CA LEU A 115 1.07 1.81 -16.60
C LEU A 115 -0.42 1.99 -16.21
N SER A 116 -1.23 2.58 -17.10
CA SER A 116 -2.65 2.87 -16.86
C SER A 116 -3.52 1.62 -16.61
N LYS A 117 -3.40 0.57 -17.44
CA LYS A 117 -4.19 -0.68 -17.39
C LYS A 117 -3.32 -1.92 -17.15
N ILE A 118 -2.10 -1.71 -16.68
CA ILE A 118 -1.11 -2.78 -16.46
C ILE A 118 -0.96 -3.00 -14.96
N ASP A 119 -1.51 -4.11 -14.48
CA ASP A 119 -1.40 -4.51 -13.08
C ASP A 119 -0.26 -5.49 -12.79
N ASN A 120 0.20 -6.18 -13.82
CA ASN A 120 1.38 -7.03 -13.78
C ASN A 120 2.02 -7.02 -15.18
N LEU A 121 3.33 -6.83 -15.25
CA LEU A 121 4.08 -6.74 -16.50
C LEU A 121 5.31 -7.61 -16.38
N SER A 122 5.34 -8.72 -17.11
CA SER A 122 6.31 -9.82 -17.02
C SER A 122 6.62 -10.27 -15.58
N ASN A 123 6.38 -11.53 -15.26
CA ASN A 123 6.69 -12.10 -13.94
C ASN A 123 8.21 -12.21 -13.64
N GLN A 124 9.06 -11.54 -14.42
CA GLN A 124 10.49 -11.70 -14.40
C GLN A 124 11.23 -10.38 -14.09
N LEU A 125 10.86 -9.24 -14.69
CA LEU A 125 11.54 -7.97 -14.44
C LEU A 125 11.39 -7.50 -12.97
N PRO A 126 12.48 -7.20 -12.23
CA PRO A 126 12.39 -6.87 -10.81
C PRO A 126 11.60 -5.58 -10.53
N TYR A 127 11.86 -4.52 -11.30
CA TYR A 127 11.26 -3.20 -11.09
C TYR A 127 10.84 -2.56 -12.41
N ILE A 128 9.60 -2.05 -12.45
CA ILE A 128 9.10 -1.25 -13.57
C ILE A 128 8.45 0.02 -13.02
N ILE A 129 8.95 1.16 -13.46
CA ILE A 129 8.40 2.49 -13.15
C ILE A 129 7.69 3.01 -14.39
N GLY A 130 6.51 3.57 -14.22
CA GLY A 130 5.78 4.23 -15.30
C GLY A 130 4.65 5.13 -14.80
N MET A 131 3.84 5.67 -15.71
CA MET A 131 2.82 6.68 -15.43
C MET A 131 1.40 6.12 -15.64
N ARG A 132 0.50 6.29 -14.67
CA ARG A 132 -0.89 5.79 -14.77
C ARG A 132 -1.78 6.63 -15.68
N LYS A 133 -1.47 7.91 -15.79
CA LYS A 133 -2.23 8.90 -16.57
C LYS A 133 -1.26 9.90 -17.20
N GLU A 134 -1.81 10.84 -17.94
CA GLU A 134 -1.07 12.01 -18.40
C GLU A 134 -0.44 12.76 -17.21
N ILE A 135 0.80 13.19 -17.41
CA ILE A 135 1.59 13.97 -16.44
C ILE A 135 2.15 15.19 -17.16
N ALA A 136 2.10 16.34 -16.49
CA ALA A 136 2.74 17.53 -17.02
C ALA A 136 4.25 17.31 -17.12
N ASP A 137 4.83 17.69 -18.26
CA ASP A 137 6.24 17.46 -18.59
C ASP A 137 7.22 17.98 -17.51
N ASP A 138 6.97 19.16 -16.93
CA ASP A 138 7.82 19.66 -15.82
C ASP A 138 7.74 18.79 -14.56
N ILE A 139 6.60 18.14 -14.28
CA ILE A 139 6.45 17.24 -13.13
C ILE A 139 7.14 15.91 -13.40
N ALA A 140 7.02 15.38 -14.63
CA ALA A 140 7.73 14.20 -15.07
C ALA A 140 9.26 14.37 -14.94
N ILE A 141 9.80 15.50 -15.43
CA ILE A 141 11.22 15.86 -15.30
C ILE A 141 11.64 15.97 -13.82
N ASN A 142 10.84 16.65 -12.99
CA ASN A 142 11.14 16.79 -11.57
C ASN A 142 11.14 15.43 -10.85
N PHE A 143 10.22 14.53 -11.21
CA PHE A 143 10.15 13.18 -10.67
C PHE A 143 11.42 12.38 -11.02
N SER A 144 11.80 12.34 -12.30
CA SER A 144 13.03 11.67 -12.75
C SER A 144 14.27 12.25 -12.05
N GLN A 145 14.38 13.58 -11.96
CA GLN A 145 15.47 14.24 -11.26
C GLN A 145 15.55 13.81 -9.78
N ALA A 146 14.42 13.81 -9.08
CA ALA A 146 14.36 13.43 -7.66
C ALA A 146 14.71 11.94 -7.45
N PHE A 147 14.19 11.07 -8.33
CA PHE A 147 14.48 9.63 -8.32
C PHE A 147 15.98 9.37 -8.46
N TYR A 148 16.61 9.91 -9.51
CA TYR A 148 18.04 9.69 -9.74
C TYR A 148 18.91 10.39 -8.70
N THR A 149 18.48 11.54 -8.15
CA THR A 149 19.19 12.17 -7.04
C THR A 149 19.26 11.24 -5.83
N ALA A 150 18.16 10.58 -5.46
CA ALA A 150 18.17 9.61 -4.37
C ALA A 150 19.01 8.37 -4.70
N TYR A 151 18.83 7.82 -5.91
CA TYR A 151 19.50 6.62 -6.36
C TYR A 151 21.03 6.78 -6.41
N PHE A 152 21.51 7.86 -7.02
CA PHE A 152 22.94 8.18 -7.09
C PHE A 152 23.56 8.49 -5.72
N ASN A 153 22.75 8.73 -4.68
CA ASN A 153 23.22 8.91 -3.31
C ASN A 153 23.00 7.67 -2.44
N GLY A 154 22.84 6.49 -3.06
CA GLY A 154 22.91 5.19 -2.40
C GLY A 154 21.57 4.65 -1.89
N LYS A 155 20.45 5.24 -2.30
CA LYS A 155 19.12 4.66 -2.08
C LYS A 155 18.84 3.56 -3.10
N ASN A 156 18.08 2.54 -2.69
CA ASN A 156 17.61 1.52 -3.63
C ASN A 156 16.45 2.03 -4.50
N ILE A 157 15.99 1.25 -5.47
CA ILE A 157 14.95 1.66 -6.43
C ILE A 157 13.64 2.05 -5.71
N HIS A 158 13.14 1.20 -4.81
CA HIS A 158 11.91 1.46 -4.05
C HIS A 158 12.02 2.75 -3.22
N GLU A 159 13.11 2.91 -2.46
CA GLU A 159 13.36 4.11 -1.67
C GLU A 159 13.45 5.37 -2.55
N SER A 160 14.13 5.27 -3.68
CA SER A 160 14.32 6.38 -4.61
C SER A 160 12.99 6.80 -5.24
N PHE A 161 12.15 5.84 -5.59
CA PHE A 161 10.79 6.07 -6.07
C PHE A 161 9.93 6.75 -5.01
N THR A 162 9.96 6.27 -3.76
CA THR A 162 9.20 6.85 -2.64
C THR A 162 9.63 8.29 -2.36
N ILE A 163 10.94 8.57 -2.37
CA ILE A 163 11.46 9.92 -2.18
C ILE A 163 11.02 10.84 -3.33
N ALA A 164 11.07 10.36 -4.57
CA ALA A 164 10.66 11.14 -5.74
C ALA A 164 9.18 11.52 -5.69
N LEU A 165 8.31 10.58 -5.30
CA LEU A 165 6.88 10.85 -5.07
C LEU A 165 6.66 11.95 -4.01
N ASN A 166 7.39 11.87 -2.90
CA ASN A 166 7.29 12.87 -1.83
C ASN A 166 7.81 14.24 -2.28
N ILE A 167 8.79 14.32 -3.17
CA ILE A 167 9.29 15.60 -3.69
C ILE A 167 8.28 16.26 -4.62
N ILE A 168 7.59 15.49 -5.47
CA ILE A 168 6.57 16.08 -6.36
C ILE A 168 5.29 16.45 -5.60
N SER A 169 4.91 15.70 -4.55
CA SER A 169 3.75 16.01 -3.70
C SER A 169 3.90 17.33 -2.95
N LEU A 170 5.14 17.70 -2.58
CA LEU A 170 5.43 19.00 -1.98
C LEU A 170 5.16 20.19 -2.91
N LYS A 171 5.20 19.98 -4.23
CA LYS A 171 5.01 21.04 -5.23
C LYS A 171 3.56 21.14 -5.69
N ASN A 172 2.89 20.01 -5.92
CA ASN A 172 1.53 19.94 -6.43
C ASN A 172 0.71 18.87 -5.72
N PHE A 173 -0.50 19.24 -5.29
CA PHE A 173 -1.48 18.27 -4.78
C PHE A 173 -2.03 17.41 -5.94
N ASN A 174 -2.01 16.08 -5.76
CA ASN A 174 -2.61 15.02 -6.60
C ASN A 174 -1.73 14.39 -7.70
N ASP A 175 -0.55 14.94 -8.01
CA ASP A 175 0.33 14.37 -9.06
C ASP A 175 1.12 13.15 -8.57
N GLU A 176 1.27 12.98 -7.25
CA GLU A 176 1.89 11.81 -6.61
C GLU A 176 1.20 10.47 -6.93
N LEU A 177 -0.04 10.52 -7.39
CA LEU A 177 -0.80 9.33 -7.77
C LEU A 177 -0.51 8.89 -9.21
N ILE A 178 0.30 9.65 -9.96
CA ILE A 178 0.61 9.37 -11.37
C ILE A 178 1.72 8.34 -11.52
N PRO A 179 2.93 8.54 -10.97
CA PRO A 179 3.97 7.55 -11.10
C PRO A 179 3.59 6.29 -10.33
N ARG A 180 3.83 5.13 -10.93
CA ARG A 180 3.55 3.81 -10.39
C ARG A 180 4.81 2.98 -10.49
N LEU A 181 5.11 2.27 -9.40
CA LEU A 181 6.12 1.24 -9.35
C LEU A 181 5.42 -0.12 -9.33
N LEU A 182 5.82 -1.00 -10.24
CA LEU A 182 5.53 -2.43 -10.19
C LEU A 182 6.79 -3.13 -9.72
N GLU A 183 6.66 -3.92 -8.65
CA GLU A 183 7.74 -4.72 -8.10
C GLU A 183 7.38 -6.19 -8.24
N ASN A 184 8.27 -6.96 -8.87
CA ASN A 184 8.10 -8.39 -8.97
C ASN A 184 8.64 -9.06 -7.69
N THR A 185 7.72 -9.45 -6.82
CA THR A 185 8.01 -10.07 -5.51
C THR A 185 8.66 -11.46 -5.61
N ASN A 186 8.80 -12.03 -6.81
CA ASN A 186 9.53 -13.28 -7.03
C ASN A 186 11.06 -13.10 -7.00
N HIS A 187 11.58 -11.88 -7.20
CA HIS A 187 13.00 -11.58 -7.03
C HIS A 187 13.28 -11.10 -5.60
N GLY A 188 13.32 -12.05 -4.67
CA GLY A 188 13.88 -11.90 -3.32
C GLY A 188 13.26 -10.79 -2.47
N GLU A 189 12.42 -11.15 -1.49
CA GLU A 189 11.86 -10.22 -0.51
C GLU A 189 12.90 -9.19 -0.03
N THR A 190 12.65 -7.91 -0.29
CA THR A 190 13.50 -6.82 0.19
C THR A 190 13.50 -6.79 1.72
N GLU A 191 14.55 -6.24 2.34
CA GLU A 191 14.62 -6.12 3.80
C GLU A 191 13.45 -5.30 4.38
N LEU A 192 12.95 -4.32 3.62
CA LEU A 192 11.76 -3.54 3.95
C LEU A 192 10.48 -4.39 3.88
N THR A 193 10.30 -5.20 2.82
CA THR A 193 9.17 -6.14 2.71
C THR A 193 9.22 -7.20 3.81
N ARG A 194 10.41 -7.75 4.13
CA ARG A 194 10.58 -8.67 5.26
C ARG A 194 10.23 -8.01 6.58
N LYS A 195 10.67 -6.78 6.79
CA LYS A 195 10.35 -6.02 8.01
C LYS A 195 8.84 -5.73 8.10
N GLN A 196 8.20 -5.35 6.99
CA GLN A 196 6.75 -5.13 6.93
C GLN A 196 5.98 -6.43 7.19
N ASN A 197 6.29 -7.52 6.48
CA ASN A 197 5.69 -8.83 6.69
C ASN A 197 5.89 -9.33 8.12
N PHE A 198 7.10 -9.14 8.69
CA PHE A 198 7.41 -9.49 10.07
C PHE A 198 6.58 -8.68 11.07
N LEU A 199 6.44 -7.36 10.87
CA LEU A 199 5.64 -6.50 11.74
C LEU A 199 4.14 -6.79 11.59
N GLU A 200 3.66 -7.08 10.38
CA GLU A 200 2.28 -7.45 10.11
C GLU A 200 1.91 -8.78 10.77
N GLN A 201 2.78 -9.78 10.66
CA GLN A 201 2.60 -11.07 11.36
C GLN A 201 2.62 -10.94 12.88
N LYS A 202 3.29 -9.92 13.42
CA LYS A 202 3.36 -9.69 14.87
C LYS A 202 2.18 -8.89 15.40
N LEU A 203 1.54 -8.06 14.58
CA LEU A 203 0.35 -7.29 14.98
C LEU A 203 -0.83 -8.24 15.24
N VAL A 204 -1.65 -7.95 16.25
CA VAL A 204 -2.90 -8.68 16.50
C VAL A 204 -3.70 -8.81 15.19
N SER A 205 -4.14 -10.02 14.85
CA SER A 205 -4.80 -10.31 13.57
C SER A 205 -6.26 -9.89 13.56
N ASP A 206 -6.85 -9.74 12.37
CA ASP A 206 -8.30 -9.50 12.23
C ASP A 206 -9.12 -10.65 12.84
N GLU A 207 -8.63 -11.88 12.74
CA GLU A 207 -9.25 -13.08 13.31
C GLU A 207 -9.27 -13.03 14.84
N GLU A 208 -8.18 -12.60 15.48
CA GLU A 208 -8.09 -12.44 16.93
C GLU A 208 -9.04 -11.36 17.45
N VAL A 209 -9.11 -10.22 16.75
CA VAL A 209 -10.06 -9.14 17.06
C VAL A 209 -11.50 -9.63 16.92
N GLU A 210 -11.81 -10.37 15.85
CA GLU A 210 -13.15 -10.91 15.62
C GLU A 210 -13.53 -11.96 16.67
N MET A 211 -12.59 -12.85 17.03
CA MET A 211 -12.78 -13.84 18.08
C MET A 211 -13.11 -13.16 19.41
N ALA A 212 -12.37 -12.10 19.78
CA ALA A 212 -12.63 -11.30 20.98
C ALA A 212 -14.04 -10.67 20.96
N LYS A 213 -14.43 -10.03 19.85
CA LYS A 213 -15.78 -9.46 19.68
C LYS A 213 -16.86 -10.54 19.84
N ASN A 214 -16.67 -11.69 19.22
CA ASN A 214 -17.61 -12.80 19.26
C ASN A 214 -17.74 -13.40 20.67
N GLN A 215 -16.64 -13.53 21.41
CA GLN A 215 -16.67 -13.99 22.80
C GLN A 215 -17.47 -13.04 23.69
N LYS A 216 -17.26 -11.72 23.59
CA LYS A 216 -18.02 -10.72 24.36
C LYS A 216 -19.50 -10.71 23.97
N LYS A 217 -19.82 -10.77 22.68
CA LYS A 217 -21.22 -10.89 22.20
C LYS A 217 -21.91 -12.14 22.74
N ARG A 218 -21.23 -13.29 22.75
CA ARG A 218 -21.76 -14.55 23.31
C ARG A 218 -22.04 -14.42 24.81
N LYS A 219 -21.10 -13.88 25.59
CA LYS A 219 -21.27 -13.61 27.03
C LYS A 219 -22.47 -12.68 27.29
N MET A 220 -22.60 -11.60 26.52
CA MET A 220 -23.75 -10.71 26.65
C MET A 220 -25.09 -11.38 26.30
N LYS A 221 -25.15 -12.17 25.21
CA LYS A 221 -26.37 -12.91 24.85
C LYS A 221 -26.81 -13.85 25.98
N PHE A 222 -25.87 -14.48 26.69
CA PHE A 222 -26.16 -15.30 27.85
C PHE A 222 -26.83 -14.47 28.97
N TYR A 223 -26.28 -13.30 29.33
CA TYR A 223 -26.88 -12.45 30.36
C TYR A 223 -28.23 -11.85 29.96
N TYR A 224 -28.44 -11.53 28.68
CA TYR A 224 -29.77 -11.13 28.19
C TYR A 224 -30.81 -12.24 28.38
N ARG A 225 -30.44 -13.51 28.07
CA ARG A 225 -31.31 -14.67 28.30
C ARG A 225 -31.57 -14.88 29.79
N LEU A 226 -30.56 -14.72 30.63
CA LEU A 226 -30.70 -14.82 32.09
C LEU A 226 -31.66 -13.75 32.62
N ALA A 227 -31.49 -12.50 32.22
CA ALA A 227 -32.39 -11.40 32.59
C ALA A 227 -33.83 -11.71 32.18
N ALA A 228 -34.06 -12.09 30.91
CA ALA A 228 -35.39 -12.46 30.43
C ALA A 228 -36.01 -13.61 31.24
N GLY A 229 -35.22 -14.65 31.55
CA GLY A 229 -35.65 -15.77 32.39
C GLY A 229 -36.07 -15.32 33.79
N THR A 230 -35.31 -14.42 34.43
CA THR A 230 -35.67 -13.89 35.75
C THR A 230 -36.97 -13.09 35.73
N PHE A 231 -37.23 -12.29 34.69
CA PHE A 231 -38.51 -11.57 34.53
C PHE A 231 -39.69 -12.52 34.32
N ILE A 232 -39.52 -13.56 33.50
CA ILE A 232 -40.57 -14.56 33.26
C ILE A 232 -40.90 -15.31 34.55
N LEU A 233 -39.89 -15.76 35.29
CA LEU A 233 -40.06 -16.43 36.59
C LEU A 233 -40.75 -15.51 37.62
N ALA A 234 -40.34 -14.25 37.70
CA ALA A 234 -40.97 -13.27 38.58
C ALA A 234 -42.45 -13.04 38.22
N ALA A 235 -42.78 -12.97 36.92
CA ALA A 235 -44.15 -12.82 36.45
C ALA A 235 -45.01 -14.05 36.79
N ILE A 236 -44.51 -15.27 36.56
CA ILE A 236 -45.20 -16.52 36.91
C ILE A 236 -45.41 -16.63 38.43
N PHE A 237 -44.39 -16.25 39.21
CA PHE A 237 -44.48 -16.28 40.66
C PHE A 237 -45.49 -15.25 41.19
N ALA A 238 -45.50 -14.04 40.62
CA ALA A 238 -46.47 -13.01 40.96
C ALA A 238 -47.91 -13.42 40.61
N THR A 239 -48.14 -14.01 39.43
CA THR A 239 -49.46 -14.52 39.06
C THR A 239 -49.89 -15.67 39.96
N ALA A 240 -49.01 -16.62 40.29
CA ALA A 240 -49.32 -17.72 41.22
C ALA A 240 -49.70 -17.20 42.62
N LEU A 241 -48.95 -16.24 43.15
CA LEU A 241 -49.27 -15.63 44.45
C LEU A 241 -50.60 -14.85 44.45
N PHE A 242 -50.93 -14.19 43.34
CA PHE A 242 -52.23 -13.51 43.17
C PHE A 242 -53.40 -14.49 43.28
N PHE A 243 -53.30 -15.68 42.67
CA PHE A 243 -54.33 -16.73 42.77
C PHE A 243 -54.44 -17.36 44.17
N LEU A 244 -53.38 -17.31 44.99
CA LEU A 244 -53.36 -17.86 46.35
C LEU A 244 -53.87 -16.87 47.43
N ASN A 245 -54.30 -15.65 47.04
CA ASN A 245 -54.83 -14.61 47.94
C ASN A 245 -53.87 -14.18 49.07
N GLN A 246 -52.56 -14.36 48.87
CA GLN A 246 -51.49 -14.07 49.84
C GLN A 246 -50.96 -12.62 49.67
N ASN A 247 -51.83 -11.62 49.92
CA ASN A 247 -51.53 -10.19 49.64
C ASN A 247 -50.28 -9.65 50.38
N MET A 248 -49.97 -10.18 51.57
CA MET A 248 -48.81 -9.74 52.36
C MET A 248 -47.47 -10.24 51.77
N LEU A 249 -47.43 -11.50 51.30
CA LEU A 249 -46.23 -12.10 50.70
C LEU A 249 -45.90 -11.53 49.32
N VAL A 250 -46.92 -11.16 48.54
CA VAL A 250 -46.75 -10.47 47.24
C VAL A 250 -46.01 -9.14 47.42
N THR A 251 -46.37 -8.38 48.45
CA THR A 251 -45.78 -7.05 48.72
C THR A 251 -44.34 -7.17 49.25
N LEU A 252 -44.07 -8.16 50.11
CA LEU A 252 -42.74 -8.39 50.69
C LEU A 252 -41.74 -8.98 49.67
N LEU A 253 -42.18 -9.94 48.84
CA LEU A 253 -41.30 -10.61 47.85
C LEU A 253 -41.18 -9.82 46.54
N GLY A 254 -42.18 -9.00 46.19
CA GLY A 254 -42.13 -8.11 45.03
C GLY A 254 -41.02 -7.06 45.09
N GLY A 255 -40.56 -6.69 46.30
CA GLY A 255 -39.46 -5.72 46.49
C GLY A 255 -38.06 -6.33 46.54
N VAL A 256 -37.92 -7.59 46.99
CA VAL A 256 -36.60 -8.20 47.27
C VAL A 256 -36.05 -8.96 46.05
N PHE A 257 -36.90 -9.59 45.25
CA PHE A 257 -36.49 -10.33 44.05
C PHE A 257 -35.82 -9.46 42.95
N PRO A 258 -36.28 -8.23 42.65
CA PRO A 258 -35.65 -7.38 41.65
C PRO A 258 -34.29 -6.80 42.07
N GLY A 259 -34.04 -6.62 43.37
CA GLY A 259 -32.87 -5.91 43.88
C GLY A 259 -31.55 -6.68 43.76
N ILE A 260 -31.57 -7.98 44.08
CA ILE A 260 -30.33 -8.79 44.20
C ILE A 260 -30.06 -9.62 42.94
N LEU A 261 -31.09 -10.20 42.31
CA LEU A 261 -30.93 -11.01 41.09
C LEU A 261 -31.12 -10.22 39.79
N GLY A 262 -31.86 -9.11 39.84
CA GLY A 262 -32.16 -8.30 38.66
C GLY A 262 -30.99 -7.45 38.18
N SER A 263 -30.11 -6.97 39.07
CA SER A 263 -29.06 -5.99 38.73
C SER A 263 -27.80 -6.62 38.10
N LEU A 264 -27.43 -7.83 38.49
CA LEU A 264 -26.22 -8.52 38.01
C LEU A 264 -26.18 -8.70 36.48
N PRO A 265 -27.24 -9.17 35.80
CA PRO A 265 -27.25 -9.29 34.35
C PRO A 265 -27.05 -7.94 33.65
N PHE A 266 -27.69 -6.88 34.13
CA PHE A 266 -27.57 -5.55 33.52
C PHE A 266 -26.18 -4.95 33.69
N VAL A 267 -25.53 -5.15 34.85
CA VAL A 267 -24.15 -4.71 35.08
C VAL A 267 -23.20 -5.43 34.13
N GLU A 268 -23.31 -6.75 33.98
CA GLU A 268 -22.46 -7.52 33.06
C GLU A 268 -22.72 -7.20 31.59
N ILE A 269 -23.98 -6.93 31.20
CA ILE A 269 -24.32 -6.44 29.86
C ILE A 269 -23.67 -5.08 29.59
N LYS A 270 -23.73 -4.15 30.55
CA LYS A 270 -23.11 -2.81 30.42
C LYS A 270 -21.59 -2.91 30.30
N LYS A 271 -20.94 -3.72 31.14
CA LYS A 271 -19.50 -4.02 31.02
C LYS A 271 -19.15 -4.62 29.66
N GLY A 272 -19.96 -5.55 29.17
CA GLY A 272 -19.79 -6.18 27.86
C GLY A 272 -19.87 -5.19 26.69
N LYS A 273 -20.81 -4.23 26.74
CA LYS A 273 -20.92 -3.15 25.74
C LYS A 273 -19.69 -2.26 25.74
N ASN A 274 -19.28 -1.76 26.91
CA ASN A 274 -18.10 -0.90 27.02
C ASN A 274 -16.83 -1.61 26.51
N SER A 275 -16.69 -2.91 26.81
CA SER A 275 -15.59 -3.73 26.30
C SER A 275 -15.62 -3.86 24.77
N LEU A 276 -16.80 -4.08 24.18
CA LEU A 276 -16.96 -4.12 22.72
C LEU A 276 -16.61 -2.79 22.06
N ASP A 277 -16.99 -1.66 22.66
CA ASP A 277 -16.67 -0.33 22.15
C ASP A 277 -15.16 -0.07 22.18
N LEU A 278 -14.46 -0.49 23.25
CA LEU A 278 -13.00 -0.43 23.33
C LEU A 278 -12.33 -1.32 22.27
N ILE A 279 -12.82 -2.54 22.05
CA ILE A 279 -12.30 -3.44 21.01
C ILE A 279 -12.55 -2.85 19.61
N ASN A 280 -13.68 -2.19 19.37
CA ASN A 280 -13.96 -1.51 18.11
C ASN A 280 -13.05 -0.28 17.90
N LEU A 281 -12.80 0.50 18.96
CA LEU A 281 -11.87 1.62 18.91
C LEU A 281 -10.44 1.14 18.62
N PHE A 282 -10.03 0.05 19.26
CA PHE A 282 -8.76 -0.62 18.98
C PHE A 282 -8.65 -1.06 17.52
N ASP A 283 -9.69 -1.73 16.99
CA ASP A 283 -9.76 -2.18 15.59
C ASP A 283 -9.60 -1.01 14.61
N LEU A 284 -10.24 0.13 14.88
CA LEU A 284 -10.05 1.36 14.08
C LEU A 284 -8.62 1.89 14.15
N LYS A 285 -7.99 1.87 15.33
CA LYS A 285 -6.59 2.29 15.52
C LYS A 285 -5.63 1.35 14.79
N ARG A 286 -5.81 0.04 14.92
CA ARG A 286 -5.08 -1.01 14.19
C ARG A 286 -5.17 -0.79 12.67
N LYS A 287 -6.37 -0.61 12.13
CA LYS A 287 -6.58 -0.38 10.69
C LYS A 287 -5.90 0.89 10.17
N ARG A 288 -5.81 1.95 10.97
CA ARG A 288 -5.04 3.16 10.62
C ARG A 288 -3.54 2.89 10.61
N LEU A 289 -3.04 2.11 11.58
CA LEU A 289 -1.63 1.75 11.69
C LEU A 289 -1.19 0.80 10.58
N MET A 290 -2.03 -0.16 10.17
CA MET A 290 -1.78 -1.01 9.01
C MET A 290 -1.53 -0.21 7.72
N LYS A 291 -2.24 0.92 7.53
CA LYS A 291 -2.02 1.82 6.39
C LYS A 291 -0.67 2.56 6.46
N ALA A 292 -0.05 2.63 7.62
CA ALA A 292 1.23 3.29 7.88
C ALA A 292 2.30 2.29 8.37
N ILE A 293 2.14 1.00 8.11
CA ILE A 293 2.99 -0.06 8.68
C ILE A 293 4.46 0.05 8.27
N SER A 294 4.73 0.66 7.11
CA SER A 294 6.07 0.96 6.63
C SER A 294 6.89 1.88 7.56
N TYR A 295 6.22 2.66 8.41
CA TYR A 295 6.85 3.60 9.34
C TYR A 295 6.87 3.10 10.79
N LEU A 296 6.29 1.94 11.07
CA LEU A 296 6.19 1.43 12.45
C LEU A 296 7.47 0.73 12.92
N THR A 297 7.76 0.93 14.19
CA THR A 297 8.80 0.22 14.92
C THR A 297 8.23 -1.01 15.61
N LYS A 298 9.11 -1.97 15.94
CA LYS A 298 8.74 -3.18 16.70
C LYS A 298 8.16 -2.83 18.08
N GLU A 299 8.68 -1.78 18.72
CA GLU A 299 8.20 -1.30 20.03
C GLU A 299 6.77 -0.75 19.97
N GLU A 300 6.42 -0.03 18.91
CA GLU A 300 5.06 0.48 18.71
C GLU A 300 4.04 -0.64 18.47
N VAL A 301 4.44 -1.69 17.73
CA VAL A 301 3.63 -2.89 17.54
C VAL A 301 3.42 -3.62 18.87
N ASP A 302 4.48 -3.80 19.65
CA ASP A 302 4.42 -4.48 20.95
C ASP A 302 3.52 -3.72 21.94
N LYS A 303 3.66 -2.40 22.02
CA LYS A 303 2.81 -1.54 22.84
C LYS A 303 1.34 -1.62 22.45
N LEU A 304 1.03 -1.71 21.16
CA LEU A 304 -0.34 -1.86 20.68
C LEU A 304 -0.92 -3.22 21.06
N ASN A 305 -0.14 -4.30 20.90
CA ASN A 305 -0.56 -5.63 21.30
C ASN A 305 -0.82 -5.71 22.81
N GLU A 306 0.04 -5.09 23.63
CA GLU A 306 -0.18 -4.94 25.07
C GLU A 306 -1.49 -4.21 25.37
N GLU A 307 -1.80 -3.11 24.66
CA GLU A 307 -3.07 -2.40 24.79
C GLU A 307 -4.27 -3.32 24.50
N PHE A 308 -4.18 -4.16 23.46
CA PHE A 308 -5.21 -5.16 23.15
C PHE A 308 -5.39 -6.19 24.26
N TYR A 309 -4.31 -6.81 24.72
CA TYR A 309 -4.38 -7.80 25.81
C TYR A 309 -4.87 -7.17 27.11
N ASN A 310 -4.51 -5.93 27.40
CA ASN A 310 -5.03 -5.17 28.54
C ASN A 310 -6.53 -4.91 28.43
N ILE A 311 -7.05 -4.60 27.23
CA ILE A 311 -8.51 -4.48 27.01
C ILE A 311 -9.20 -5.82 27.28
N LEU A 312 -8.58 -6.95 26.93
CA LEU A 312 -9.13 -8.28 27.21
C LEU A 312 -9.13 -8.62 28.70
N THR A 313 -8.07 -8.29 29.44
CA THR A 313 -7.91 -8.60 30.88
C THR A 313 -8.65 -7.63 31.80
N MET A 314 -8.78 -6.34 31.44
CA MET A 314 -9.60 -5.39 32.18
C MET A 314 -11.10 -5.73 32.16
N THR A 315 -11.50 -6.67 31.30
CA THR A 315 -12.90 -6.99 31.00
C THR A 315 -13.27 -8.44 31.29
N SER A 316 -12.36 -9.21 31.90
CA SER A 316 -12.59 -10.55 32.46
C SER A 316 -12.98 -10.47 33.93
#